data_AF-A0A534L7Q7-F1
#
_entry.id   AF-A0A534L7Q7-F1
#
_cell.length_a   1.000
_cell.length_b   1.000
_cell.length_c   1.000
_cell.angle_alpha   90.00
_cell.angle_beta   90.00
_cell.angle_gamma   90.00
#
_symmetry.space_group_name_H-M   'P 1'
#
loop_
_entity.id
_entity.type
_entity.pdbx_description
1 polymer ?
#
loop_
_entity_poly.entity_id
_entity_poly.type
_entity_poly.pdbx_seq_one_letter_code
_entity_poly.pdbx_strand_id
1 'polypeptide(L)'
;MASDKPSPVLLDAVKAQASKLRETKNALDARGKELEKLRAELDARTAALENQAARLKAERDDFSQERDQVVAARSSMDKDIAGMRMERDKASAEERRVQDWARTLNDREKSIKDREDQVKRLEHELTDHLKESEGKIQALVEREELSAQRERALAQTIDRLSVMERGMAERDRKLAKREEELIKLQNERLNALEAREREMLKISEEMYARQKESAAQHDSFVELQTTLKDELYHLASEREKLALKEKSLLEAEKYITAALEASGIEMPEEPETKAPPPPPTAETRPPRPPQAQASPPAPAHPMEPLRDEIFEEEPSEAKPRVSRADALEHMTKALETAKRARDVGRNVSEIRKTLKQARAAFEGGDYETATRLARDILRDLEAVPMPR
;
A
#
# COMPACT_ATOMS: atom_id res chain seq x y z
N MET A 1 205.63 -57.11 39.26
CA MET A 1 206.33 -56.04 38.52
C MET A 1 205.31 -55.06 37.97
N ALA A 2 205.75 -53.87 37.52
CA ALA A 2 204.95 -52.77 36.95
C ALA A 2 203.67 -53.24 36.22
N SER A 3 202.45 -52.79 36.55
CA SER A 3 201.92 -51.41 36.59
C SER A 3 201.80 -50.75 35.22
N ASP A 4 200.56 -50.61 34.75
CA ASP A 4 200.16 -49.36 34.09
C ASP A 4 198.68 -49.03 34.38
N LYS A 5 198.29 -47.76 34.23
CA LYS A 5 197.04 -47.21 34.82
C LYS A 5 195.97 -46.93 33.76
N PRO A 6 194.68 -47.17 34.03
CA PRO A 6 193.60 -46.71 33.15
C PRO A 6 193.56 -45.18 33.12
N SER A 7 193.52 -44.60 31.93
CA SER A 7 193.55 -43.15 31.73
C SER A 7 192.21 -42.49 32.15
N PRO A 8 192.21 -41.48 33.05
CA PRO A 8 190.95 -40.93 33.59
C PRO A 8 190.04 -40.27 32.54
N VAL A 9 190.66 -39.65 31.53
CA VAL A 9 190.01 -38.72 30.61
C VAL A 9 188.88 -39.37 29.79
N LEU A 10 189.01 -40.64 29.41
CA LEU A 10 187.97 -41.34 28.63
C LEU A 10 186.73 -41.67 29.48
N LEU A 11 186.90 -42.01 30.76
CA LEU A 11 185.78 -42.28 31.67
C LEU A 11 185.01 -40.99 32.00
N ASP A 12 185.70 -39.88 32.20
CA ASP A 12 185.05 -38.58 32.43
C ASP A 12 184.45 -38.00 31.14
N ALA A 13 185.06 -38.22 29.97
CA ALA A 13 184.46 -37.85 28.68
C ALA A 13 183.17 -38.64 28.41
N VAL A 14 183.16 -39.96 28.64
CA VAL A 14 181.95 -40.79 28.50
C VAL A 14 180.91 -40.44 29.56
N LYS A 15 181.30 -40.12 30.80
CA LYS A 15 180.37 -39.55 31.81
C LYS A 15 179.78 -38.22 31.36
N ALA A 16 180.59 -37.30 30.84
CA ALA A 16 180.12 -35.98 30.40
C ALA A 16 179.21 -36.09 29.17
N GLN A 17 179.50 -37.01 28.25
CA GLN A 17 178.65 -37.28 27.08
C GLN A 17 177.37 -38.03 27.47
N ALA A 18 177.42 -38.94 28.44
CA ALA A 18 176.23 -39.56 29.03
C ALA A 18 175.40 -38.56 29.85
N SER A 19 176.04 -37.60 30.53
CA SER A 19 175.37 -36.50 31.23
C SER A 19 174.66 -35.60 30.21
N LYS A 20 175.36 -35.14 29.16
CA LYS A 20 174.76 -34.38 28.06
C LYS A 20 173.62 -35.14 27.38
N LEU A 21 173.76 -36.44 27.13
CA LEU A 21 172.68 -37.27 26.57
C LEU A 21 171.49 -37.39 27.53
N ARG A 22 171.73 -37.44 28.84
CA ARG A 22 170.71 -37.46 29.90
C ARG A 22 170.05 -36.09 30.08
N GLU A 23 170.80 -34.99 29.93
CA GLU A 23 170.32 -33.61 29.93
C GLU A 23 169.46 -33.34 28.68
N THR A 24 169.93 -33.73 27.48
CA THR A 24 169.13 -33.63 26.26
C THR A 24 167.92 -34.55 26.29
N LYS A 25 168.02 -35.75 26.88
CA LYS A 25 166.86 -36.60 27.11
C LYS A 25 165.89 -35.93 28.08
N ASN A 26 166.34 -35.43 29.24
CA ASN A 26 165.48 -34.73 30.20
C ASN A 26 164.82 -33.49 29.56
N ALA A 27 165.51 -32.77 28.68
CA ALA A 27 164.98 -31.63 27.94
C ALA A 27 163.98 -32.05 26.83
N LEU A 28 164.18 -33.20 26.19
CA LEU A 28 163.21 -33.79 25.25
C LEU A 28 161.99 -34.38 25.97
N ASP A 29 162.17 -35.02 27.12
CA ASP A 29 161.10 -35.51 27.99
C ASP A 29 160.30 -34.33 28.60
N ALA A 30 160.96 -33.20 28.88
CA ALA A 30 160.32 -31.96 29.29
C ALA A 30 159.52 -31.32 28.15
N ARG A 31 160.13 -31.16 26.96
CA ARG A 31 159.43 -30.68 25.75
C ARG A 31 158.29 -31.60 25.32
N GLY A 32 158.44 -32.92 25.52
CA GLY A 32 157.37 -33.89 25.31
C GLY A 32 156.17 -33.58 26.21
N LYS A 33 156.40 -33.39 27.51
CA LYS A 33 155.37 -32.99 28.48
C LYS A 33 154.79 -31.59 28.21
N GLU A 34 155.58 -30.66 27.68
CA GLU A 34 155.10 -29.34 27.24
C GLU A 34 154.20 -29.46 26.00
N LEU A 35 154.57 -30.29 25.01
CA LEU A 35 153.74 -30.57 23.84
C LEU A 35 152.48 -31.38 24.19
N GLU A 36 152.55 -32.32 25.14
CA GLU A 36 151.39 -33.03 25.69
C GLU A 36 150.44 -32.07 26.42
N LYS A 37 150.97 -31.13 27.23
CA LYS A 37 150.17 -30.07 27.84
C LYS A 37 149.52 -29.15 26.81
N LEU A 38 150.30 -28.60 25.88
CA LEU A 38 149.78 -27.71 24.83
C LEU A 38 148.75 -28.43 23.94
N ARG A 39 148.92 -29.72 23.69
CA ARG A 39 147.93 -30.55 23.00
C ARG A 39 146.67 -30.72 23.83
N ALA A 40 146.78 -31.07 25.11
CA ALA A 40 145.63 -31.19 26.01
C ALA A 40 144.89 -29.84 26.20
N GLU A 41 145.61 -28.71 26.22
CA GLU A 41 145.03 -27.36 26.25
C GLU A 41 144.31 -27.03 24.93
N LEU A 42 144.85 -27.45 23.78
CA LEU A 42 144.24 -27.24 22.47
C LEU A 42 143.01 -28.14 22.30
N ASP A 43 143.10 -29.42 22.68
CA ASP A 43 142.00 -30.39 22.67
C ASP A 43 140.89 -29.99 23.67
N ALA A 44 141.23 -29.42 24.83
CA ALA A 44 140.26 -28.82 25.76
C ALA A 44 139.62 -27.55 25.18
N ARG A 45 140.36 -26.74 24.41
CA ARG A 45 139.86 -25.52 23.77
C ARG A 45 138.97 -25.81 22.57
N THR A 46 139.25 -26.83 21.76
CA THR A 46 138.34 -27.28 20.69
C THR A 46 137.08 -27.86 21.31
N ALA A 47 137.17 -28.73 22.31
CA ALA A 47 136.01 -29.23 23.03
C ALA A 47 135.17 -28.09 23.66
N ALA A 48 135.80 -27.05 24.20
CA ALA A 48 135.09 -25.87 24.72
C ALA A 48 134.36 -25.08 23.62
N LEU A 49 134.99 -24.89 22.45
CA LEU A 49 134.39 -24.22 21.29
C LEU A 49 133.26 -25.05 20.67
N GLU A 50 133.39 -26.38 20.60
CA GLU A 50 132.34 -27.30 20.14
C GLU A 50 131.14 -27.27 21.09
N ASN A 51 131.37 -27.27 22.41
CA ASN A 51 130.31 -27.08 23.40
C ASN A 51 129.63 -25.71 23.28
N GLN A 52 130.36 -24.64 23.00
CA GLN A 52 129.78 -23.31 22.74
C GLN A 52 128.97 -23.28 21.44
N ALA A 53 129.47 -23.89 20.36
CA ALA A 53 128.75 -23.98 19.08
C ALA A 53 127.46 -24.82 19.20
N ALA A 54 127.50 -25.92 19.97
CA ALA A 54 126.33 -26.73 20.26
C ALA A 54 125.25 -25.96 21.06
N ARG A 55 125.66 -25.17 22.07
CA ARG A 55 124.76 -24.29 22.84
C ARG A 55 124.14 -23.20 21.97
N LEU A 56 124.96 -22.43 21.26
CA LEU A 56 124.49 -21.37 20.35
C LEU A 56 123.56 -21.92 19.25
N LYS A 57 123.76 -23.16 18.81
CA LYS A 57 122.83 -23.83 17.89
C LYS A 57 121.50 -24.14 18.56
N ALA A 58 121.51 -24.72 19.76
CA ALA A 58 120.29 -24.99 20.53
C ALA A 58 119.51 -23.70 20.79
N GLU A 59 120.16 -22.67 21.34
CA GLU A 59 119.58 -21.34 21.59
C GLU A 59 118.96 -20.71 20.32
N ARG A 60 119.59 -20.89 19.15
CA ARG A 60 119.06 -20.40 17.87
C ARG A 60 117.85 -21.21 17.39
N ASP A 61 117.86 -22.52 17.58
CA ASP A 61 116.79 -23.42 17.13
C ASP A 61 115.58 -23.32 18.10
N ASP A 62 115.81 -23.04 19.39
CA ASP A 62 114.78 -22.66 20.38
C ASP A 62 114.18 -21.29 20.08
N PHE A 63 115.01 -20.26 19.83
CA PHE A 63 114.51 -18.94 19.41
C PHE A 63 113.73 -18.99 18.09
N SER A 64 114.05 -19.91 17.18
CA SER A 64 113.23 -20.16 15.98
C SER A 64 111.86 -20.71 16.36
N GLN A 65 111.77 -21.65 17.30
CA GLN A 65 110.49 -22.18 17.79
C GLN A 65 109.67 -21.10 18.50
N GLU A 66 110.29 -20.26 19.36
CA GLU A 66 109.60 -19.13 19.99
C GLU A 66 109.06 -18.12 18.97
N ARG A 67 109.86 -17.74 17.97
CA ARG A 67 109.44 -16.87 16.87
C ARG A 67 108.22 -17.46 16.15
N ASP A 68 108.26 -18.74 15.81
CA ASP A 68 107.22 -19.39 15.02
C ASP A 68 105.94 -19.60 15.86
N GLN A 69 106.06 -19.83 17.17
CA GLN A 69 104.94 -19.77 18.11
C GLN A 69 104.33 -18.36 18.20
N VAL A 70 105.14 -17.29 18.26
CA VAL A 70 104.64 -15.90 18.28
C VAL A 70 103.93 -15.54 16.96
N VAL A 71 104.42 -16.02 15.81
CA VAL A 71 103.75 -15.86 14.52
C VAL A 71 102.42 -16.61 14.48
N ALA A 72 102.37 -17.85 15.00
CA ALA A 72 101.13 -18.62 15.12
C ALA A 72 100.11 -17.94 16.04
N ALA A 73 100.54 -17.43 17.21
CA ALA A 73 99.71 -16.72 18.16
C ALA A 73 99.12 -15.42 17.57
N ARG A 74 99.94 -14.63 16.86
CA ARG A 74 99.46 -13.46 16.10
C ARG A 74 98.43 -13.87 15.03
N SER A 75 98.71 -14.93 14.28
CA SER A 75 97.78 -15.45 13.26
C SER A 75 96.47 -16.00 13.84
N SER A 76 96.43 -16.43 15.11
CA SER A 76 95.17 -16.67 15.83
C SER A 76 94.48 -15.36 16.14
N MET A 77 95.17 -14.45 16.85
CA MET A 77 94.62 -13.17 17.29
C MET A 77 94.04 -12.34 16.14
N ASP A 78 94.66 -12.34 14.96
CA ASP A 78 94.13 -11.66 13.77
C ASP A 78 92.82 -12.29 13.26
N LYS A 79 92.68 -13.63 13.33
CA LYS A 79 91.42 -14.33 13.01
C LYS A 79 90.36 -14.07 14.07
N ASP A 80 90.74 -14.06 15.34
CA ASP A 80 89.85 -13.79 16.47
C ASP A 80 89.31 -12.34 16.40
N ILE A 81 90.16 -11.36 16.05
CA ILE A 81 89.77 -9.98 15.76
C ILE A 81 88.86 -9.89 14.53
N ALA A 82 89.12 -10.65 13.46
CA ALA A 82 88.24 -10.70 12.29
C ALA A 82 86.86 -11.32 12.63
N GLY A 83 86.83 -12.36 13.46
CA GLY A 83 85.61 -12.98 14.00
C GLY A 83 84.78 -11.98 14.81
N MET A 84 85.38 -11.34 15.82
CA MET A 84 84.71 -10.32 16.63
C MET A 84 84.17 -9.14 15.81
N ARG A 85 84.84 -8.75 14.71
CA ARG A 85 84.32 -7.72 13.78
C ARG A 85 83.08 -8.23 13.03
N MET A 86 83.14 -9.42 12.46
CA MET A 86 81.99 -10.05 11.79
C MET A 86 80.79 -10.26 12.73
N GLU A 87 81.03 -10.59 14.00
CA GLU A 87 79.99 -10.73 15.02
C GLU A 87 79.39 -9.38 15.43
N ARG A 88 80.23 -8.35 15.61
CA ARG A 88 79.78 -6.97 15.84
C ARG A 88 78.91 -6.43 14.69
N ASP A 89 79.29 -6.72 13.45
CA ASP A 89 78.54 -6.27 12.26
C ASP A 89 77.20 -7.01 12.13
N LYS A 90 77.16 -8.32 12.44
CA LYS A 90 75.90 -9.08 12.55
C LYS A 90 74.99 -8.51 13.65
N ALA A 91 75.51 -8.30 14.85
CA ALA A 91 74.75 -7.74 15.97
C ALA A 91 74.22 -6.34 15.64
N SER A 92 75.01 -5.50 14.96
CA SER A 92 74.59 -4.17 14.50
C SER A 92 73.50 -4.23 13.42
N ALA A 93 73.48 -5.26 12.57
CA ALA A 93 72.42 -5.49 11.59
C ALA A 93 71.13 -6.05 12.22
N GLU A 94 71.26 -6.89 13.24
CA GLU A 94 70.14 -7.42 14.03
C GLU A 94 69.50 -6.34 14.90
N GLU A 95 70.29 -5.47 15.54
CA GLU A 95 69.80 -4.31 16.28
C GLU A 95 68.93 -3.41 15.39
N ARG A 96 69.41 -3.08 14.17
CA ARG A 96 68.63 -2.31 13.18
C ARG A 96 67.32 -3.00 12.80
N ARG A 97 67.34 -4.32 12.57
CA ARG A 97 66.13 -5.11 12.28
C ARG A 97 65.13 -5.05 13.44
N VAL A 98 65.60 -5.12 14.69
CA VAL A 98 64.76 -4.98 15.88
C VAL A 98 64.19 -3.56 16.02
N GLN A 99 64.99 -2.52 15.74
CA GLN A 99 64.50 -1.13 15.72
C GLN A 99 63.41 -0.91 14.64
N ASP A 100 63.56 -1.48 13.46
CA ASP A 100 62.55 -1.38 12.39
C ASP A 100 61.29 -2.22 12.67
N TRP A 101 61.43 -3.37 13.35
CA TRP A 101 60.29 -4.11 13.89
C TRP A 101 59.56 -3.33 14.99
N ALA A 102 60.27 -2.63 15.88
CA ALA A 102 59.67 -1.78 16.90
C ALA A 102 58.90 -0.59 16.28
N ARG A 103 59.47 0.07 15.26
CA ARG A 103 58.80 1.13 14.48
C ARG A 103 57.51 0.61 13.83
N THR A 104 57.61 -0.48 13.06
CA THR A 104 56.45 -1.04 12.35
C THR A 104 55.38 -1.63 13.27
N LEU A 105 55.74 -2.05 14.49
CA LEU A 105 54.78 -2.40 15.54
C LEU A 105 54.05 -1.16 16.08
N ASN A 106 54.77 -0.09 16.42
CA ASN A 106 54.20 1.18 16.89
C ASN A 106 53.29 1.83 15.84
N ASP A 107 53.66 1.80 14.56
CA ASP A 107 52.83 2.29 13.46
C ASP A 107 51.56 1.46 13.28
N ARG A 108 51.62 0.13 13.50
CA ARG A 108 50.45 -0.75 13.53
C ARG A 108 49.55 -0.46 14.73
N GLU A 109 50.11 -0.29 15.92
CA GLU A 109 49.36 0.04 17.14
C GLU A 109 48.60 1.37 16.97
N LYS A 110 49.28 2.41 16.48
CA LYS A 110 48.64 3.68 16.12
C LYS A 110 47.54 3.47 15.09
N SER A 111 47.80 2.72 14.02
CA SER A 111 46.82 2.43 12.97
C SER A 111 45.62 1.61 13.48
N ILE A 112 45.79 0.76 14.50
CA ILE A 112 44.69 0.06 15.18
C ILE A 112 43.86 1.07 15.96
N LYS A 113 44.50 1.91 16.79
CA LYS A 113 43.83 2.95 17.57
C LYS A 113 43.05 3.95 16.71
N ASP A 114 43.62 4.39 15.58
CA ASP A 114 42.94 5.25 14.60
C ASP A 114 41.67 4.57 14.03
N ARG A 115 41.67 3.24 13.85
CA ARG A 115 40.48 2.46 13.45
C ARG A 115 39.48 2.28 14.60
N GLU A 116 39.93 2.02 15.82
CA GLU A 116 39.05 1.92 16.99
C GLU A 116 38.28 3.23 17.22
N ASP A 117 38.96 4.38 17.09
CA ASP A 117 38.32 5.69 17.22
C ASP A 117 37.45 6.04 16.01
N GLN A 118 37.68 5.43 14.83
CA GLN A 118 36.74 5.47 13.71
C GLN A 118 35.48 4.61 13.99
N VAL A 119 35.65 3.40 14.53
CA VAL A 119 34.53 2.51 14.90
C VAL A 119 33.62 3.17 15.94
N LYS A 120 34.19 3.73 17.02
CA LYS A 120 33.43 4.45 18.06
C LYS A 120 32.59 5.63 17.51
N ARG A 121 33.08 6.32 16.48
CA ARG A 121 32.31 7.38 15.79
C ARG A 121 31.16 6.81 14.98
N LEU A 122 31.41 5.77 14.19
CA LEU A 122 30.37 5.07 13.42
C LEU A 122 29.30 4.44 14.33
N GLU A 123 29.68 3.90 15.48
CA GLU A 123 28.75 3.39 16.51
C GLU A 123 27.87 4.52 17.07
N HIS A 124 28.43 5.71 17.30
CA HIS A 124 27.67 6.88 17.76
C HIS A 124 26.73 7.40 16.67
N GLU A 125 27.22 7.56 15.44
CA GLU A 125 26.43 7.97 14.27
C GLU A 125 25.26 7.01 13.98
N LEU A 126 25.49 5.69 14.08
CA LEU A 126 24.44 4.68 13.97
C LEU A 126 23.44 4.75 15.13
N THR A 127 23.92 4.98 16.35
CA THR A 127 23.06 5.11 17.53
C THR A 127 22.15 6.33 17.43
N ASP A 128 22.64 7.46 16.92
CA ASP A 128 21.84 8.67 16.76
C ASP A 128 20.90 8.59 15.55
N HIS A 129 21.30 7.95 14.44
CA HIS A 129 20.38 7.62 13.35
C HIS A 129 19.27 6.65 13.78
N LEU A 130 19.54 5.70 14.68
CA LEU A 130 18.52 4.83 15.26
C LEU A 130 17.49 5.65 16.05
N LYS A 131 17.93 6.49 17.00
CA LYS A 131 17.03 7.40 17.75
C LYS A 131 16.22 8.32 16.83
N GLU A 132 16.86 8.87 15.80
CA GLU A 132 16.20 9.73 14.81
C GLU A 132 15.12 8.95 14.02
N SER A 133 15.37 7.68 13.71
CA SER A 133 14.40 6.79 13.06
C SER A 133 13.26 6.38 14.00
N GLU A 134 13.53 6.12 15.28
CA GLU A 134 12.54 5.82 16.31
C GLU A 134 11.59 7.01 16.52
N GLY A 135 12.13 8.23 16.63
CA GLY A 135 11.33 9.46 16.72
C GLY A 135 10.47 9.71 15.47
N LYS A 136 10.99 9.42 14.27
CA LYS A 136 10.21 9.47 13.01
C LYS A 136 9.09 8.43 12.99
N ILE A 137 9.33 7.23 13.51
CA ILE A 137 8.32 6.17 13.63
C ILE A 137 7.23 6.58 14.64
N GLN A 138 7.61 7.12 15.80
CA GLN A 138 6.66 7.63 16.81
C GLN A 138 5.75 8.72 16.22
N ALA A 139 6.31 9.72 15.54
CA ALA A 139 5.53 10.78 14.87
C ALA A 139 4.61 10.24 13.75
N LEU A 140 4.96 9.12 13.10
CA LEU A 140 4.07 8.44 12.16
C LEU A 140 2.94 7.70 12.88
N VAL A 141 3.20 7.06 14.02
CA VAL A 141 2.17 6.39 14.84
C VAL A 141 1.17 7.42 15.40
N GLU A 142 1.64 8.53 15.97
CA GLU A 142 0.76 9.62 16.45
C GLU A 142 -0.13 10.17 15.32
N ARG A 143 0.43 10.34 14.12
CA ARG A 143 -0.32 10.77 12.93
C ARG A 143 -1.37 9.74 12.51
N GLU A 144 -1.05 8.45 12.58
CA GLU A 144 -1.97 7.37 12.23
C GLU A 144 -3.10 7.25 13.26
N GLU A 145 -2.80 7.38 14.55
CA GLU A 145 -3.82 7.44 15.61
C GLU A 145 -4.79 8.62 15.41
N LEU A 146 -4.28 9.79 15.03
CA LEU A 146 -5.09 10.95 14.66
C LEU A 146 -5.91 10.73 13.39
N SER A 147 -5.43 9.94 12.42
CA SER A 147 -6.24 9.53 11.25
C SER A 147 -7.38 8.61 11.68
N ALA A 148 -7.07 7.55 12.43
CA ALA A 148 -8.05 6.61 12.95
C ALA A 148 -9.07 7.26 13.89
N GLN A 149 -8.71 8.34 14.63
CA GLN A 149 -9.66 9.14 15.39
C GLN A 149 -10.64 9.90 14.48
N ARG A 150 -10.16 10.48 13.38
CA ARG A 150 -11.01 11.16 12.38
C ARG A 150 -11.93 10.19 11.66
N GLU A 151 -11.43 9.01 11.30
CA GLU A 151 -12.25 7.95 10.68
C GLU A 151 -13.36 7.44 11.61
N ARG A 152 -13.06 7.22 12.90
CA ARG A 152 -14.08 6.90 13.91
C ARG A 152 -15.12 8.02 14.06
N ALA A 153 -14.71 9.28 14.00
CA ALA A 153 -15.64 10.42 14.03
C ALA A 153 -16.52 10.49 12.77
N LEU A 154 -15.96 10.23 11.58
CA LEU A 154 -16.71 10.15 10.32
C LEU A 154 -17.72 9.00 10.35
N ALA A 155 -17.32 7.81 10.81
CA ALA A 155 -18.24 6.67 10.99
C ALA A 155 -19.42 7.05 11.90
N GLN A 156 -19.18 7.70 13.05
CA GLN A 156 -20.25 8.19 13.92
C GLN A 156 -21.17 9.24 13.26
N THR A 157 -20.67 10.04 12.31
CA THR A 157 -21.54 10.94 11.53
C THR A 157 -22.37 10.19 10.48
N ILE A 158 -21.80 9.16 9.84
CA ILE A 158 -22.52 8.30 8.90
C ILE A 158 -23.65 7.55 9.63
N ASP A 159 -23.39 6.97 10.80
CA ASP A 159 -24.40 6.30 11.62
C ASP A 159 -25.59 7.23 11.96
N ARG A 160 -25.31 8.49 12.32
CA ARG A 160 -26.34 9.50 12.62
C ARG A 160 -27.16 9.84 11.37
N LEU A 161 -26.51 10.01 10.22
CA LEU A 161 -27.20 10.25 8.95
C LEU A 161 -28.07 9.05 8.55
N SER A 162 -27.58 7.82 8.69
CA SER A 162 -28.34 6.59 8.44
C SER A 162 -29.50 6.36 9.43
N VAL A 163 -29.46 6.97 10.63
CA VAL A 163 -30.63 7.03 11.53
C VAL A 163 -31.64 8.09 11.04
N MET A 164 -31.17 9.28 10.63
CA MET A 164 -32.02 10.34 10.09
C MET A 164 -32.74 9.91 8.81
N GLU A 165 -32.04 9.28 7.88
CA GLU A 165 -32.55 8.74 6.61
C GLU A 165 -33.68 7.72 6.84
N ARG A 166 -33.45 6.73 7.72
CA ARG A 166 -34.49 5.77 8.12
C ARG A 166 -35.70 6.47 8.75
N GLY A 167 -35.48 7.50 9.55
CA GLY A 167 -36.53 8.33 10.14
C GLY A 167 -37.30 9.18 9.10
N MET A 168 -36.67 9.63 8.02
CA MET A 168 -37.34 10.27 6.88
C MET A 168 -38.20 9.25 6.13
N ALA A 169 -37.62 8.13 5.69
CA ALA A 169 -38.36 7.07 5.00
C ALA A 169 -39.54 6.50 5.82
N GLU A 170 -39.49 6.54 7.16
CA GLU A 170 -40.63 6.21 8.01
C GLU A 170 -41.72 7.30 8.03
N ARG A 171 -41.35 8.59 7.97
CA ARG A 171 -42.31 9.70 7.80
C ARG A 171 -42.97 9.64 6.44
N ASP A 172 -42.22 9.40 5.38
CA ASP A 172 -42.72 9.37 4.00
C ASP A 172 -43.74 8.23 3.82
N ARG A 173 -43.44 7.04 4.37
CA ARG A 173 -44.42 5.92 4.46
C ARG A 173 -45.66 6.25 5.29
N LYS A 174 -45.57 7.15 6.27
CA LYS A 174 -46.71 7.65 7.07
C LYS A 174 -47.46 8.82 6.42
N LEU A 175 -46.87 9.48 5.41
CA LEU A 175 -47.56 10.46 4.58
C LEU A 175 -48.32 9.74 3.47
N ALA A 176 -47.67 8.86 2.71
CA ALA A 176 -48.29 8.04 1.67
C ALA A 176 -49.53 7.27 2.18
N LYS A 177 -49.46 6.68 3.38
CA LYS A 177 -50.64 6.02 3.99
C LYS A 177 -51.80 6.96 4.29
N ARG A 178 -51.52 8.20 4.72
CA ARG A 178 -52.56 9.21 4.95
C ARG A 178 -53.13 9.76 3.65
N GLU A 179 -52.30 9.84 2.61
CA GLU A 179 -52.74 10.21 1.25
C GLU A 179 -53.64 9.12 0.67
N GLU A 180 -53.30 7.84 0.82
CA GLU A 180 -54.19 6.72 0.52
C GLU A 180 -55.52 6.78 1.31
N GLU A 181 -55.47 7.07 2.61
CA GLU A 181 -56.66 7.22 3.46
C GLU A 181 -57.55 8.39 3.01
N LEU A 182 -56.95 9.54 2.65
CA LEU A 182 -57.67 10.68 2.08
C LEU A 182 -58.29 10.37 0.73
N ILE A 183 -57.59 9.65 -0.16
CA ILE A 183 -58.13 9.21 -1.46
C ILE A 183 -59.30 8.23 -1.26
N LYS A 184 -59.18 7.29 -0.31
CA LYS A 184 -60.28 6.36 0.04
C LYS A 184 -61.51 7.14 0.52
N LEU A 185 -61.35 8.07 1.48
CA LEU A 185 -62.44 8.91 1.98
C LEU A 185 -63.06 9.83 0.91
N GLN A 186 -62.25 10.34 -0.04
CA GLN A 186 -62.74 11.12 -1.18
C GLN A 186 -63.58 10.25 -2.13
N ASN A 187 -63.11 9.05 -2.46
CA ASN A 187 -63.84 8.10 -3.31
C ASN A 187 -65.12 7.59 -2.63
N GLU A 188 -65.10 7.29 -1.33
CA GLU A 188 -66.28 6.94 -0.54
C GLU A 188 -67.33 8.07 -0.54
N ARG A 189 -66.89 9.32 -0.33
CA ARG A 189 -67.76 10.50 -0.42
C ARG A 189 -68.33 10.69 -1.82
N LEU A 190 -67.53 10.49 -2.87
CA LEU A 190 -67.97 10.61 -4.26
C LEU A 190 -69.01 9.52 -4.59
N ASN A 191 -68.73 8.26 -4.27
CA ASN A 191 -69.65 7.14 -4.44
C ASN A 191 -70.97 7.37 -3.68
N ALA A 192 -70.93 7.93 -2.48
CA ALA A 192 -72.13 8.28 -1.70
C ALA A 192 -72.93 9.44 -2.32
N LEU A 193 -72.27 10.41 -2.95
CA LEU A 193 -72.92 11.48 -3.70
C LEU A 193 -73.56 10.94 -4.99
N GLU A 194 -72.86 10.11 -5.77
CA GLU A 194 -73.42 9.47 -6.96
C GLU A 194 -74.61 8.54 -6.60
N ALA A 195 -74.53 7.80 -5.48
CA ALA A 195 -75.63 6.97 -5.02
C ALA A 195 -76.87 7.81 -4.70
N ARG A 196 -76.69 8.93 -3.99
CA ARG A 196 -77.77 9.88 -3.72
C ARG A 196 -78.30 10.56 -5.00
N GLU A 197 -77.45 10.84 -5.98
CA GLU A 197 -77.86 11.38 -7.28
C GLU A 197 -78.72 10.36 -8.05
N ARG A 198 -78.30 9.09 -8.09
CA ARG A 198 -79.08 7.97 -8.66
C ARG A 198 -80.43 7.80 -7.94
N GLU A 199 -80.48 7.95 -6.63
CA GLU A 199 -81.73 7.95 -5.86
C GLU A 199 -82.62 9.16 -6.19
N MET A 200 -82.07 10.36 -6.30
CA MET A 200 -82.81 11.58 -6.68
C MET A 200 -83.37 11.49 -8.10
N LEU A 201 -82.57 10.99 -9.06
CA LEU A 201 -83.00 10.71 -10.42
C LEU A 201 -84.16 9.71 -10.41
N LYS A 202 -84.01 8.57 -9.73
CA LYS A 202 -85.08 7.56 -9.60
C LYS A 202 -86.35 8.13 -8.95
N ILE A 203 -86.24 8.97 -7.92
CA ILE A 203 -87.39 9.64 -7.31
C ILE A 203 -88.05 10.59 -8.31
N SER A 204 -87.28 11.30 -9.14
CA SER A 204 -87.84 12.17 -10.19
C SER A 204 -88.53 11.37 -11.31
N GLU A 205 -87.99 10.21 -11.70
CA GLU A 205 -88.60 9.28 -12.64
C GLU A 205 -89.90 8.67 -12.08
N GLU A 206 -89.90 8.22 -10.83
CA GLU A 206 -91.10 7.73 -10.14
C GLU A 206 -92.18 8.83 -10.00
N MET A 207 -91.77 10.08 -9.72
CA MET A 207 -92.70 11.21 -9.65
C MET A 207 -93.26 11.59 -11.02
N TYR A 208 -92.44 11.60 -12.07
CA TYR A 208 -92.91 11.85 -13.44
C TYR A 208 -93.82 10.73 -13.96
N ALA A 209 -93.50 9.46 -13.64
CA ALA A 209 -94.36 8.32 -13.93
C ALA A 209 -95.73 8.45 -13.23
N ARG A 210 -95.76 8.76 -11.93
CA ARG A 210 -97.00 9.01 -11.18
C ARG A 210 -97.76 10.23 -11.69
N GLN A 211 -97.08 11.30 -12.10
CA GLN A 211 -97.72 12.46 -12.71
C GLN A 211 -98.37 12.11 -14.05
N LYS A 212 -97.70 11.32 -14.89
CA LYS A 212 -98.24 10.81 -16.15
C LYS A 212 -99.42 9.85 -15.93
N GLU A 213 -99.34 8.97 -14.93
CA GLU A 213 -100.44 8.09 -14.52
C GLU A 213 -101.64 8.91 -14.02
N SER A 214 -101.41 9.91 -13.16
CA SER A 214 -102.44 10.82 -12.67
C SER A 214 -103.05 11.68 -13.78
N ALA A 215 -102.25 12.08 -14.79
CA ALA A 215 -102.76 12.77 -15.97
C ALA A 215 -103.70 11.87 -16.77
N ALA A 216 -103.29 10.63 -17.09
CA ALA A 216 -104.16 9.67 -17.77
C ALA A 216 -105.43 9.30 -16.96
N GLN A 217 -105.35 9.29 -15.62
CA GLN A 217 -106.52 9.15 -14.73
C GLN A 217 -107.43 10.39 -14.78
N HIS A 218 -106.89 11.60 -14.91
CA HIS A 218 -107.69 12.81 -15.14
C HIS A 218 -108.29 12.85 -16.54
N ASP A 219 -107.55 12.47 -17.58
CA ASP A 219 -108.04 12.43 -18.96
C ASP A 219 -109.21 11.44 -19.08
N SER A 220 -109.06 10.21 -18.57
CA SER A 220 -110.15 9.22 -18.55
C SER A 220 -111.33 9.62 -17.65
N PHE A 221 -111.11 10.40 -16.58
CA PHE A 221 -112.21 11.02 -15.82
C PHE A 221 -112.92 12.13 -16.61
N VAL A 222 -112.20 12.92 -17.41
CA VAL A 222 -112.78 13.94 -18.29
C VAL A 222 -113.56 13.27 -19.43
N GLU A 223 -113.04 12.19 -20.03
CA GLU A 223 -113.76 11.37 -21.02
C GLU A 223 -115.09 10.84 -20.44
N LEU A 224 -115.06 10.26 -19.24
CA LEU A 224 -116.26 9.78 -18.55
C LEU A 224 -117.19 10.94 -18.13
N GLN A 225 -116.65 12.13 -17.84
CA GLN A 225 -117.48 13.33 -17.62
C GLN A 225 -118.10 13.84 -18.93
N THR A 226 -117.47 13.65 -20.09
CA THR A 226 -118.08 13.95 -21.40
C THR A 226 -119.15 12.94 -21.79
N THR A 227 -118.93 11.63 -21.63
CA THR A 227 -119.99 10.65 -21.91
C THR A 227 -121.21 10.84 -21.02
N LEU A 228 -121.03 11.14 -19.73
CA LEU A 228 -122.14 11.49 -18.82
C LEU A 228 -122.87 12.77 -19.23
N LYS A 229 -122.18 13.78 -19.80
CA LYS A 229 -122.83 14.98 -20.35
C LYS A 229 -123.62 14.63 -21.61
N ASP A 230 -123.07 13.81 -22.50
CA ASP A 230 -123.71 13.42 -23.75
C ASP A 230 -124.93 12.52 -23.49
N GLU A 231 -124.86 11.62 -22.49
CA GLU A 231 -126.01 10.87 -21.97
C GLU A 231 -127.07 11.79 -21.35
N LEU A 232 -126.68 12.81 -20.57
CA LEU A 232 -127.61 13.80 -20.03
C LEU A 232 -128.24 14.67 -21.13
N TYR A 233 -127.51 15.04 -22.18
CA TYR A 233 -128.06 15.71 -23.36
C TYR A 233 -128.99 14.76 -24.15
N HIS A 234 -128.66 13.48 -24.25
CA HIS A 234 -129.52 12.48 -24.88
C HIS A 234 -130.84 12.35 -24.12
N LEU A 235 -130.79 12.11 -22.82
CA LEU A 235 -131.95 12.03 -21.92
C LEU A 235 -132.75 13.34 -21.87
N ALA A 236 -132.10 14.50 -21.98
CA ALA A 236 -132.79 15.78 -22.13
C ALA A 236 -133.53 15.86 -23.48
N SER A 237 -132.91 15.43 -24.58
CA SER A 237 -133.57 15.36 -25.89
C SER A 237 -134.70 14.32 -25.94
N GLU A 238 -134.59 13.22 -25.19
CA GLU A 238 -135.65 12.23 -25.05
C GLU A 238 -136.79 12.77 -24.20
N ARG A 239 -136.49 13.46 -23.10
CA ARG A 239 -137.49 14.21 -22.32
C ARG A 239 -138.16 15.31 -23.14
N GLU A 240 -137.45 15.99 -24.04
CA GLU A 240 -138.06 16.98 -24.94
C GLU A 240 -138.97 16.30 -25.97
N LYS A 241 -138.54 15.18 -26.58
CA LYS A 241 -139.39 14.36 -27.47
C LYS A 241 -140.60 13.79 -26.73
N LEU A 242 -140.45 13.41 -25.47
CA LEU A 242 -141.56 12.95 -24.61
C LEU A 242 -142.47 14.13 -24.25
N ALA A 243 -141.96 15.30 -23.87
CA ALA A 243 -142.75 16.50 -23.61
C ALA A 243 -143.47 17.03 -24.86
N LEU A 244 -142.92 16.81 -26.06
CA LEU A 244 -143.60 17.07 -27.34
C LEU A 244 -144.70 16.04 -27.62
N LYS A 245 -144.49 14.77 -27.26
CA LYS A 245 -145.55 13.74 -27.29
C LYS A 245 -146.62 14.00 -26.23
N GLU A 246 -146.26 14.46 -25.03
CA GLU A 246 -147.18 14.89 -23.97
C GLU A 246 -147.94 16.13 -24.40
N LYS A 247 -147.33 17.11 -25.08
CA LYS A 247 -148.08 18.21 -25.70
C LYS A 247 -149.02 17.73 -26.80
N SER A 248 -148.58 16.80 -27.64
CA SER A 248 -149.44 16.19 -28.67
C SER A 248 -150.57 15.35 -28.07
N LEU A 249 -150.35 14.72 -26.92
CA LEU A 249 -151.35 14.00 -26.13
C LEU A 249 -152.26 14.95 -25.35
N LEU A 250 -151.77 16.09 -24.84
CA LEU A 250 -152.56 17.15 -24.21
C LEU A 250 -153.38 17.94 -25.23
N GLU A 251 -152.93 18.01 -26.49
CA GLU A 251 -153.71 18.51 -27.63
C GLU A 251 -154.75 17.48 -28.06
N ALA A 252 -154.42 16.18 -28.12
CA ALA A 252 -155.38 15.11 -28.38
C ALA A 252 -156.41 14.99 -27.24
N GLU A 253 -155.99 15.11 -25.99
CA GLU A 253 -156.84 15.28 -24.82
C GLU A 253 -157.66 16.55 -24.97
N LYS A 254 -157.12 17.70 -25.38
CA LYS A 254 -157.95 18.89 -25.68
C LYS A 254 -158.99 18.67 -26.78
N TYR A 255 -158.71 17.85 -27.79
CA TYR A 255 -159.72 17.44 -28.77
C TYR A 255 -160.77 16.49 -28.17
N ILE A 256 -160.36 15.60 -27.25
CA ILE A 256 -161.25 14.70 -26.50
C ILE A 256 -162.04 15.47 -25.43
N THR A 257 -161.49 16.51 -24.81
CA THR A 257 -162.13 17.44 -23.87
C THR A 257 -163.06 18.38 -24.62
N ALA A 258 -162.71 18.86 -25.81
CA ALA A 258 -163.67 19.56 -26.68
C ALA A 258 -164.82 18.65 -27.14
N ALA A 259 -164.59 17.33 -27.22
CA ALA A 259 -165.63 16.33 -27.46
C ALA A 259 -166.38 15.90 -26.18
N LEU A 260 -165.80 16.10 -24.98
CA LEU A 260 -166.39 15.78 -23.68
C LEU A 260 -166.98 17.02 -22.97
N GLU A 261 -166.69 18.25 -23.36
CA GLU A 261 -167.48 19.44 -23.00
C GLU A 261 -168.86 19.41 -23.69
N ALA A 262 -168.98 18.63 -24.77
CA ALA A 262 -170.25 18.19 -25.33
C ALA A 262 -170.90 16.98 -24.58
N SER A 263 -170.26 16.46 -23.52
CA SER A 263 -170.68 15.29 -22.75
C SER A 263 -170.07 15.30 -21.32
N GLY A 264 -170.32 16.38 -20.58
CA GLY A 264 -169.51 16.78 -19.41
C GLY A 264 -169.38 15.75 -18.27
N ILE A 265 -168.12 15.52 -17.84
CA ILE A 265 -167.69 14.84 -16.61
C ILE A 265 -166.43 15.56 -16.06
N GLU A 266 -166.22 15.52 -14.76
CA GLU A 266 -165.26 16.34 -13.99
C GLU A 266 -163.82 15.78 -13.89
N MET A 267 -162.89 16.64 -13.44
CA MET A 267 -161.50 16.35 -13.05
C MET A 267 -161.42 15.55 -11.73
N PRO A 268 -160.29 14.86 -11.49
CA PRO A 268 -159.36 15.27 -10.40
C PRO A 268 -157.88 15.16 -10.86
N GLU A 269 -157.01 16.14 -10.60
CA GLU A 269 -156.36 16.56 -9.33
C GLU A 269 -155.14 15.74 -8.86
N GLU A 270 -154.16 16.52 -8.39
CA GLU A 270 -152.79 16.23 -7.91
C GLU A 270 -152.73 15.38 -6.60
N PRO A 271 -151.57 14.79 -6.19
CA PRO A 271 -150.60 15.57 -5.41
C PRO A 271 -149.09 15.15 -5.46
N GLU A 272 -148.27 15.99 -4.81
CA GLU A 272 -146.80 15.99 -4.76
C GLU A 272 -146.13 15.14 -3.64
N THR A 273 -144.79 15.30 -3.51
CA THR A 273 -143.88 14.98 -2.38
C THR A 273 -143.41 13.51 -2.28
N LYS A 274 -142.16 13.14 -1.87
CA LYS A 274 -141.22 13.72 -0.86
C LYS A 274 -139.73 13.40 -1.15
N ALA A 275 -138.83 14.08 -0.43
CA ALA A 275 -137.41 13.72 -0.16
C ALA A 275 -137.17 13.78 1.38
N PRO A 276 -135.94 13.61 1.97
CA PRO A 276 -134.62 13.13 1.51
C PRO A 276 -134.27 11.80 2.29
N PRO A 277 -133.16 11.48 3.03
CA PRO A 277 -131.83 12.08 3.30
C PRO A 277 -130.64 11.01 3.21
N PRO A 278 -129.49 11.00 3.95
CA PRO A 278 -128.17 10.70 3.34
C PRO A 278 -127.29 9.55 3.98
N PRO A 279 -126.05 9.72 4.53
CA PRO A 279 -124.78 9.02 4.13
C PRO A 279 -124.16 8.19 5.30
N PRO A 280 -122.82 7.93 5.50
CA PRO A 280 -121.56 8.05 4.70
C PRO A 280 -120.80 6.66 4.59
N THR A 281 -119.48 6.36 4.70
CA THR A 281 -118.19 7.04 5.08
C THR A 281 -116.93 6.21 4.70
N ALA A 282 -115.79 6.86 4.37
CA ALA A 282 -114.36 6.46 4.57
C ALA A 282 -113.81 5.09 4.01
N GLU A 283 -112.50 4.79 3.86
CA GLU A 283 -111.21 5.48 4.14
C GLU A 283 -110.04 4.99 3.21
N THR A 284 -108.75 5.22 3.54
CA THR A 284 -107.60 5.26 2.58
C THR A 284 -106.42 4.25 2.76
N ARG A 285 -105.63 4.08 1.66
CA ARG A 285 -104.19 3.67 1.43
C ARG A 285 -103.16 3.85 2.59
N PRO A 286 -101.86 3.40 2.52
CA PRO A 286 -101.08 2.58 1.54
C PRO A 286 -100.09 1.50 2.15
N PRO A 287 -99.22 0.78 1.36
CA PRO A 287 -98.30 -0.30 1.83
C PRO A 287 -96.76 -0.06 1.65
N ARG A 288 -95.89 -1.06 1.97
CA ARG A 288 -94.42 -1.09 1.62
C ARG A 288 -93.81 -2.50 1.29
N PRO A 289 -92.70 -2.57 0.50
CA PRO A 289 -91.92 -3.78 0.08
C PRO A 289 -90.62 -3.97 0.96
N PRO A 290 -89.50 -4.70 0.62
CA PRO A 290 -89.06 -5.44 -0.61
C PRO A 290 -88.25 -6.78 -0.40
N GLN A 291 -87.63 -7.37 -1.46
CA GLN A 291 -86.21 -7.85 -1.55
C GLN A 291 -85.89 -8.86 -2.70
N ALA A 292 -84.68 -8.77 -3.30
CA ALA A 292 -83.93 -9.86 -3.98
C ALA A 292 -82.44 -9.51 -4.26
N GLN A 293 -81.51 -10.43 -3.90
CA GLN A 293 -80.34 -11.02 -4.64
C GLN A 293 -79.46 -10.18 -5.62
N ALA A 294 -78.16 -10.45 -5.92
CA ALA A 294 -77.06 -11.29 -5.37
C ALA A 294 -75.69 -10.96 -6.10
N SER A 295 -74.58 -11.65 -5.78
CA SER A 295 -73.19 -11.43 -6.31
C SER A 295 -72.49 -12.79 -6.63
N PRO A 296 -71.19 -12.91 -7.04
CA PRO A 296 -70.24 -12.07 -7.83
C PRO A 296 -69.76 -12.85 -9.13
N PRO A 297 -68.58 -12.69 -9.80
CA PRO A 297 -67.18 -12.89 -9.32
C PRO A 297 -66.07 -11.99 -10.00
N ALA A 298 -64.78 -12.39 -9.93
CA ALA A 298 -63.55 -11.76 -10.51
C ALA A 298 -62.56 -12.86 -10.99
N PRO A 299 -61.22 -12.68 -11.26
CA PRO A 299 -60.35 -11.48 -11.45
C PRO A 299 -59.35 -11.58 -12.67
N ALA A 300 -58.46 -10.59 -12.89
CA ALA A 300 -57.25 -10.71 -13.75
C ALA A 300 -56.14 -9.66 -13.45
N HIS A 301 -54.89 -9.97 -13.80
CA HIS A 301 -53.62 -9.18 -13.70
C HIS A 301 -52.66 -9.65 -14.83
N PRO A 302 -51.42 -9.12 -15.02
CA PRO A 302 -50.87 -7.75 -14.88
C PRO A 302 -50.18 -7.26 -16.20
N MET A 303 -49.66 -6.01 -16.28
CA MET A 303 -48.57 -5.64 -17.23
C MET A 303 -47.74 -4.43 -16.76
N GLU A 304 -46.41 -4.56 -16.89
CA GLU A 304 -45.34 -3.55 -16.96
C GLU A 304 -44.09 -4.29 -17.53
N PRO A 305 -42.97 -3.64 -17.95
CA PRO A 305 -42.68 -2.20 -18.00
C PRO A 305 -42.29 -1.72 -19.41
N LEU A 306 -41.91 -0.44 -19.56
CA LEU A 306 -41.04 0.03 -20.64
C LEU A 306 -39.84 0.79 -20.07
N ARG A 307 -38.66 0.55 -20.65
CA ARG A 307 -37.52 1.49 -20.66
C ARG A 307 -37.42 2.04 -22.07
N ASP A 308 -36.91 3.26 -22.21
CA ASP A 308 -36.09 3.62 -23.36
C ASP A 308 -35.03 4.64 -22.96
N GLU A 309 -33.92 4.62 -23.71
CA GLU A 309 -32.79 5.53 -23.59
C GLU A 309 -32.93 6.63 -24.65
N ILE A 310 -32.50 7.86 -24.36
CA ILE A 310 -32.12 8.85 -25.38
C ILE A 310 -30.96 9.69 -24.84
N PHE A 311 -30.06 10.06 -25.75
CA PHE A 311 -28.72 10.60 -25.50
C PHE A 311 -28.64 12.09 -25.89
N GLU A 312 -27.42 12.58 -26.16
CA GLU A 312 -27.04 13.92 -26.65
C GLU A 312 -26.89 14.96 -25.51
N GLU A 313 -25.69 15.33 -25.06
CA GLU A 313 -24.50 15.89 -25.74
C GLU A 313 -24.64 17.34 -26.22
N GLU A 314 -24.00 18.28 -25.50
CA GLU A 314 -23.23 19.45 -25.97
C GLU A 314 -22.72 20.24 -24.74
N PRO A 315 -21.68 21.10 -24.83
CA PRO A 315 -20.33 20.67 -25.21
C PRO A 315 -19.22 21.25 -24.30
N SER A 316 -17.99 20.77 -24.50
CA SER A 316 -16.71 21.48 -24.27
C SER A 316 -16.53 22.38 -23.03
N GLU A 317 -15.76 21.89 -22.05
CA GLU A 317 -14.75 22.73 -21.39
C GLU A 317 -13.45 21.94 -21.17
N ALA A 318 -12.30 22.63 -21.19
CA ALA A 318 -11.01 22.02 -21.54
C ALA A 318 -10.36 21.22 -20.38
N LYS A 319 -10.57 19.90 -20.36
CA LYS A 319 -9.76 18.97 -19.57
C LYS A 319 -8.35 18.85 -20.19
N PRO A 320 -7.25 18.93 -19.42
CA PRO A 320 -5.92 18.59 -19.92
C PRO A 320 -5.90 17.14 -20.40
N ARG A 321 -5.22 16.86 -21.51
CA ARG A 321 -5.32 15.58 -22.25
C ARG A 321 -4.50 14.45 -21.64
N VAL A 322 -3.94 14.66 -20.46
CA VAL A 322 -3.10 13.73 -19.71
C VAL A 322 -3.41 13.88 -18.22
N SER A 323 -3.81 12.79 -17.56
CA SER A 323 -3.98 12.78 -16.11
C SER A 323 -2.63 12.84 -15.39
N ARG A 324 -2.63 13.38 -14.17
CA ARG A 324 -1.49 13.31 -13.25
C ARG A 324 -1.05 11.85 -13.01
N ALA A 325 -1.98 10.89 -13.06
CA ALA A 325 -1.70 9.46 -12.97
C ALA A 325 -0.88 8.98 -14.19
N ASP A 326 -1.38 9.18 -15.40
CA ASP A 326 -0.73 8.80 -16.65
C ASP A 326 0.68 9.41 -16.76
N ALA A 327 0.83 10.68 -16.36
CA ALA A 327 2.11 11.36 -16.37
C ALA A 327 3.12 10.75 -15.38
N LEU A 328 2.67 10.36 -14.19
CA LEU A 328 3.49 9.67 -13.20
C LEU A 328 3.87 8.25 -13.67
N GLU A 329 2.97 7.52 -14.33
CA GLU A 329 3.25 6.21 -14.91
C GLU A 329 4.35 6.31 -15.99
N HIS A 330 4.19 7.23 -16.95
CA HIS A 330 5.18 7.46 -18.01
C HIS A 330 6.55 7.86 -17.46
N MET A 331 6.59 8.75 -16.45
CA MET A 331 7.83 9.13 -15.77
C MET A 331 8.47 7.97 -15.01
N THR A 332 7.68 7.13 -14.34
CA THR A 332 8.18 5.95 -13.60
C THR A 332 8.79 4.94 -14.56
N LYS A 333 8.11 4.66 -15.69
CA LYS A 333 8.63 3.81 -16.77
C LYS A 333 9.93 4.37 -17.37
N ALA A 334 10.00 5.69 -17.60
CA ALA A 334 11.22 6.36 -18.07
C ALA A 334 12.38 6.27 -17.07
N LEU A 335 12.12 6.45 -15.77
CA LEU A 335 13.08 6.27 -14.67
C LEU A 335 13.66 4.86 -14.64
N GLU A 336 12.80 3.83 -14.74
CA GLU A 336 13.23 2.43 -14.76
C GLU A 336 14.09 2.09 -15.98
N THR A 337 13.64 2.45 -17.19
CA THR A 337 14.40 2.17 -18.42
C THR A 337 15.74 2.92 -18.41
N ALA A 338 15.79 4.16 -17.93
CA ALA A 338 17.03 4.91 -17.76
C ALA A 338 17.97 4.28 -16.72
N LYS A 339 17.44 3.71 -15.63
CA LYS A 339 18.22 2.95 -14.65
C LYS A 339 18.79 1.67 -15.27
N ARG A 340 17.99 0.87 -15.96
CA ARG A 340 18.45 -0.36 -16.66
C ARG A 340 19.52 -0.03 -17.70
N ALA A 341 19.36 1.05 -18.47
CA ALA A 341 20.35 1.52 -19.44
C ALA A 341 21.68 1.93 -18.78
N ARG A 342 21.63 2.65 -17.65
CA ARG A 342 22.81 3.00 -16.83
C ARG A 342 23.52 1.73 -16.33
N ASP A 343 22.76 0.76 -15.86
CA ASP A 343 23.28 -0.46 -15.24
C ASP A 343 23.90 -1.41 -16.29
N VAL A 344 23.51 -1.28 -17.57
CA VAL A 344 24.16 -1.87 -18.76
C VAL A 344 25.26 -0.95 -19.35
N GLY A 345 25.68 0.09 -18.61
CA GLY A 345 26.83 0.93 -18.95
C GLY A 345 26.60 2.00 -20.04
N ARG A 346 25.35 2.23 -20.49
CA ARG A 346 25.05 3.27 -21.48
C ARG A 346 25.29 4.68 -20.91
N ASN A 347 25.73 5.60 -21.76
CA ASN A 347 25.90 7.02 -21.41
C ASN A 347 24.55 7.74 -21.24
N VAL A 348 23.94 7.60 -20.06
CA VAL A 348 22.67 8.23 -19.69
C VAL A 348 22.81 9.70 -19.25
N SER A 349 23.83 10.45 -19.70
CA SER A 349 24.09 11.81 -19.22
C SER A 349 23.05 12.82 -19.72
N GLU A 350 22.72 12.78 -21.00
CA GLU A 350 21.69 13.65 -21.60
C GLU A 350 20.29 13.23 -21.12
N ILE A 351 20.07 11.93 -20.98
CA ILE A 351 18.85 11.35 -20.40
C ILE A 351 18.63 11.82 -18.96
N ARG A 352 19.67 11.93 -18.13
CA ARG A 352 19.55 12.54 -16.78
C ARG A 352 19.18 14.02 -16.83
N LYS A 353 19.57 14.76 -17.88
CA LYS A 353 19.22 16.17 -18.07
C LYS A 353 17.75 16.33 -18.46
N THR A 354 17.27 15.56 -19.45
CA THR A 354 15.86 15.58 -19.87
C THR A 354 14.94 15.02 -18.78
N LEU A 355 15.36 14.00 -18.03
CA LEU A 355 14.59 13.44 -16.91
C LEU A 355 14.46 14.42 -15.74
N LYS A 356 15.49 15.25 -15.48
CA LYS A 356 15.41 16.35 -14.51
C LYS A 356 14.44 17.45 -14.99
N GLN A 357 14.38 17.73 -16.29
CA GLN A 357 13.40 18.67 -16.87
C GLN A 357 11.97 18.11 -16.83
N ALA A 358 11.77 16.81 -17.12
CA ALA A 358 10.48 16.13 -17.00
C ALA A 358 9.95 16.17 -15.57
N ARG A 359 10.84 15.93 -14.59
CA ARG A 359 10.50 16.07 -13.16
C ARG A 359 10.13 17.50 -12.77
N ALA A 360 10.89 18.51 -13.22
CA ALA A 360 10.56 19.90 -12.94
C ALA A 360 9.20 20.32 -13.54
N ALA A 361 8.86 19.85 -14.75
CA ALA A 361 7.54 20.07 -15.36
C ALA A 361 6.42 19.40 -14.55
N PHE A 362 6.63 18.15 -14.09
CA PHE A 362 5.65 17.44 -13.26
C PHE A 362 5.44 18.09 -11.88
N GLU A 363 6.51 18.57 -11.25
CA GLU A 363 6.47 19.31 -9.98
C GLU A 363 5.84 20.71 -10.15
N GLY A 364 5.94 21.31 -11.35
CA GLY A 364 5.22 22.54 -11.73
C GLY A 364 3.76 22.34 -12.16
N GLY A 365 3.29 21.10 -12.33
CA GLY A 365 1.92 20.79 -12.79
C GLY A 365 1.72 20.66 -14.30
N ASP A 366 2.77 20.86 -15.11
CA ASP A 366 2.74 20.72 -16.58
C ASP A 366 2.80 19.24 -17.00
N TYR A 367 1.75 18.47 -16.65
CA TYR A 367 1.69 17.03 -16.86
C TYR A 367 1.88 16.63 -18.34
N GLU A 368 1.33 17.39 -19.29
CA GLU A 368 1.51 17.13 -20.73
C GLU A 368 2.98 17.27 -21.16
N THR A 369 3.69 18.29 -20.66
CA THR A 369 5.12 18.52 -20.93
C THR A 369 5.99 17.44 -20.29
N ALA A 370 5.68 17.05 -19.04
CA ALA A 370 6.36 15.95 -18.35
C ALA A 370 6.19 14.62 -19.10
N THR A 371 4.98 14.31 -19.57
CA THR A 371 4.69 13.10 -20.34
C THR A 371 5.33 13.08 -21.73
N ARG A 372 5.38 14.22 -22.42
CA ARG A 372 6.13 14.33 -23.69
C ARG A 372 7.61 13.99 -23.46
N LEU A 373 8.25 14.65 -22.50
CA LEU A 373 9.66 14.41 -22.18
C LEU A 373 9.92 12.96 -21.71
N ALA A 374 9.00 12.35 -20.96
CA ALA A 374 9.10 10.94 -20.58
C ALA A 374 8.97 9.99 -21.79
N ARG A 375 8.11 10.30 -22.77
CA ARG A 375 7.98 9.54 -24.03
C ARG A 375 9.20 9.71 -24.94
N ASP A 376 9.77 10.91 -25.02
CA ASP A 376 11.03 11.15 -25.73
C ASP A 376 12.17 10.31 -25.12
N ILE A 377 12.32 10.31 -23.78
CA ILE A 377 13.30 9.47 -23.07
C ILE A 377 13.11 7.98 -23.35
N LEU A 378 11.86 7.49 -23.37
CA LEU A 378 11.57 6.08 -23.70
C LEU A 378 11.93 5.76 -25.15
N ARG A 379 11.52 6.59 -26.12
CA ARG A 379 11.88 6.42 -27.54
C ARG A 379 13.39 6.41 -27.73
N ASP A 380 14.11 7.34 -27.12
CA ASP A 380 15.56 7.50 -27.32
C ASP A 380 16.35 6.35 -26.65
N LEU A 381 15.76 5.67 -25.66
CA LEU A 381 16.29 4.44 -25.05
C LEU A 381 15.94 3.16 -25.81
N GLU A 382 14.73 3.07 -26.38
CA GLU A 382 14.21 1.92 -27.12
C GLU A 382 14.74 1.88 -28.57
N ALA A 383 14.96 3.03 -29.21
CA ALA A 383 15.44 3.15 -30.59
C ALA A 383 16.90 2.70 -30.78
N VAL A 384 17.71 2.66 -29.71
CA VAL A 384 19.06 2.09 -29.74
C VAL A 384 18.97 0.63 -29.27
N PRO A 385 19.09 -0.37 -30.15
CA PRO A 385 18.91 -1.77 -29.77
C PRO A 385 19.95 -2.20 -28.72
N MET A 386 19.49 -2.97 -27.73
CA MET A 386 20.37 -3.53 -26.70
C MET A 386 21.25 -4.62 -27.32
N PRO A 387 22.59 -4.56 -27.20
CA PRO A 387 23.41 -5.74 -27.41
C PRO A 387 22.99 -6.80 -26.39
N ARG A 388 22.89 -8.06 -26.85
CA ARG A 388 22.56 -9.23 -26.02
C ARG A 388 23.82 -9.89 -25.48
#